data_AF-A0A529XTV9-F1
#
_entry.id   AF-A0A529XTV9-F1
#
_cell.length_a   1.000
_cell.length_b   1.000
_cell.length_c   1.000
_cell.angle_alpha   90.00
_cell.angle_beta   90.00
_cell.angle_gamma   90.00
#
_symmetry.space_group_name_H-M   'P 1'
#
loop_
_entity.id
_entity.type
_entity.pdbx_description
1 polymer ?
#
loop_
_entity_poly.entity_id
_entity_poly.type
_entity_poly.pdbx_seq_one_letter_code
_entity_poly.pdbx_strand_id
1 'polypeptide(L)'
;KYALPAYYIVAPAEASSNLARYDGVRYGLRVPGKDIIDMYEKTRAAGFGREVKRRIMIGTYVLSAGYYDAYYLQAQKVRTLIKRDFENVFAAGVDVILTPATPSAAFGIADEDMASDPVKMYLNDIFTVTVNMAGLPGIS
;
A
#
# COMPACT_ATOMS: atom_id res chain seq x y z
N LYS A 1 -5.92 -15.56 3.44
CA LYS A 1 -4.70 -15.99 2.72
C LYS A 1 -4.16 -14.95 1.73
N TYR A 2 -4.98 -14.40 0.81
CA TYR A 2 -4.49 -13.50 -0.26
C TYR A 2 -4.64 -12.00 0.03
N ALA A 3 -5.20 -11.62 1.18
CA ALA A 3 -5.49 -10.23 1.51
C ALA A 3 -4.25 -9.33 1.57
N LEU A 4 -3.20 -9.79 2.25
CA LEU A 4 -1.99 -9.00 2.43
C LEU A 4 -1.27 -8.75 1.08
N PRO A 5 -0.98 -9.77 0.24
CA PRO A 5 -0.43 -9.53 -1.09
C PRO A 5 -1.30 -8.63 -1.97
N ALA A 6 -2.63 -8.81 -1.94
CA ALA A 6 -3.54 -7.98 -2.74
C ALA A 6 -3.51 -6.51 -2.31
N TYR A 7 -3.50 -6.25 -0.99
CA TYR A 7 -3.35 -4.90 -0.46
C TYR A 7 -2.03 -4.26 -0.90
N TYR A 8 -0.92 -5.00 -0.83
CA TYR A 8 0.39 -4.52 -1.26
C TYR A 8 0.58 -4.47 -2.79
N ILE A 9 -0.46 -4.75 -3.58
CA ILE A 9 -0.53 -4.40 -5.02
C ILE A 9 -1.40 -3.16 -5.20
N VAL A 10 -2.61 -3.16 -4.61
CA VAL A 10 -3.59 -2.07 -4.76
C VAL A 10 -3.06 -0.76 -4.16
N ALA A 11 -2.59 -0.80 -2.91
CA ALA A 11 -2.18 0.43 -2.22
C ALA A 11 -0.96 1.09 -2.87
N PRO A 12 0.12 0.38 -3.27
CA PRO A 12 1.22 1.00 -4.01
C PRO A 12 0.81 1.53 -5.39
N ALA A 13 -0.07 0.84 -6.11
CA ALA A 13 -0.59 1.30 -7.40
C ALA A 13 -1.36 2.63 -7.26
N GLU A 14 -2.23 2.73 -6.25
CA GLU A 14 -2.94 3.98 -5.98
C GLU A 14 -1.98 5.07 -5.47
N ALA A 15 -0.99 4.70 -4.65
CA ALA A 15 0.03 5.62 -4.16
C ALA A 15 0.88 6.20 -5.29
N SER A 16 1.30 5.41 -6.30
CA SER A 16 2.14 5.92 -7.39
C SER A 16 1.43 7.03 -8.18
N SER A 17 0.12 6.86 -8.43
CA SER A 17 -0.72 7.88 -9.06
C SER A 17 -0.98 9.07 -8.13
N ASN A 18 -1.37 8.82 -6.88
CA ASN A 18 -1.69 9.88 -5.93
C ASN A 18 -0.47 10.78 -5.62
N LEU A 19 0.73 10.21 -5.53
CA LEU A 19 1.96 10.92 -5.25
C LEU A 19 2.60 11.55 -6.50
N ALA A 20 2.05 11.32 -7.70
CA ALA A 20 2.54 11.96 -8.92
C ALA A 20 2.41 13.50 -8.87
N ARG A 21 1.47 14.02 -8.07
CA ARG A 21 1.25 15.46 -7.87
C ARG A 21 2.40 16.20 -7.19
N TYR A 22 3.29 15.48 -6.48
CA TYR A 22 4.43 16.08 -5.80
C TYR A 22 5.62 16.13 -6.75
N ASP A 23 5.79 17.30 -7.33
CA ASP A 23 6.58 17.48 -8.53
C ASP A 23 7.43 18.78 -8.52
N GLY A 24 7.27 19.60 -7.47
CA GLY A 24 8.01 20.84 -7.26
C GLY A 24 7.56 22.02 -8.13
N VAL A 25 6.48 21.87 -8.91
CA VAL A 25 5.98 22.94 -9.79
C VAL A 25 5.07 23.91 -9.04
N ARG A 26 4.08 23.37 -8.31
CA ARG A 26 3.06 24.18 -7.63
C ARG A 26 3.39 24.48 -6.17
N TYR A 27 4.03 23.52 -5.49
CA TYR A 27 4.29 23.62 -4.04
C TYR A 27 5.37 22.62 -3.60
N GLY A 28 5.88 22.83 -2.39
CA GLY A 28 6.81 21.92 -1.72
C GLY A 28 8.26 22.10 -2.15
N LEU A 29 9.06 21.04 -1.96
CA LEU A 29 10.45 21.00 -2.37
C LEU A 29 10.56 21.18 -3.89
N ARG A 30 11.54 21.98 -4.33
CA ARG A 30 11.93 22.11 -5.73
C ARG A 30 13.44 22.14 -5.83
N VAL A 31 14.02 21.15 -6.52
CA VAL A 31 15.46 21.07 -6.76
C VAL A 31 15.76 21.58 -8.17
N PRO A 32 16.66 22.55 -8.36
CA PRO A 32 17.05 23.02 -9.69
C PRO A 32 17.58 21.88 -10.59
N GLY A 33 17.11 21.85 -11.83
CA GLY A 33 17.56 20.93 -12.87
C GLY A 33 17.93 21.67 -14.15
N LYS A 34 18.64 21.00 -15.05
CA LYS A 34 19.04 21.56 -16.36
C LYS A 34 17.83 21.81 -17.28
N ASP A 35 16.78 21.03 -17.09
CA ASP A 35 15.50 21.08 -17.80
C ASP A 35 14.37 20.63 -16.86
N ILE A 36 13.14 20.61 -17.37
CA ILE A 36 11.95 20.22 -16.59
C ILE A 36 12.01 18.76 -16.12
N ILE A 37 12.55 17.85 -16.93
CA ILE A 37 12.61 16.42 -16.61
C ILE A 37 13.61 16.21 -15.48
N ASP A 38 14.81 16.78 -15.60
CA ASP A 38 15.85 16.73 -14.57
C ASP A 38 15.40 17.39 -13.26
N MET A 39 14.65 18.50 -13.35
CA MET A 39 14.04 19.13 -12.18
C MET A 39 13.06 18.17 -11.49
N TYR A 40 12.19 17.48 -12.23
CA TYR A 40 11.23 16.51 -11.68
C TYR A 40 11.94 15.33 -11.01
N GLU A 41 12.89 14.72 -11.70
CA GLU A 41 13.64 13.57 -11.20
C GLU A 41 14.41 13.91 -9.93
N LYS A 42 15.18 15.01 -9.92
CA LYS A 42 15.93 15.47 -8.75
C LYS A 42 15.03 15.83 -7.59
N THR A 43 13.93 16.54 -7.85
CA THR A 43 13.00 16.96 -6.81
C THR A 43 12.37 15.75 -6.11
N ARG A 44 11.88 14.78 -6.88
CA ARG A 44 11.26 13.57 -6.34
C ARG A 44 12.30 12.65 -5.67
N ALA A 45 13.50 12.58 -6.23
CA ALA A 45 14.61 11.83 -5.67
C ALA A 45 15.08 12.41 -4.32
N ALA A 46 15.13 13.73 -4.17
CA ALA A 46 15.49 14.35 -2.89
C ALA A 46 14.34 14.32 -1.88
N GLY A 47 13.10 14.51 -2.35
CA GLY A 47 11.93 14.66 -1.47
C GLY A 47 11.37 13.36 -0.88
N PHE A 48 11.41 12.26 -1.62
CA PHE A 48 10.85 10.99 -1.13
C PHE A 48 11.86 10.13 -0.37
N GLY A 49 11.43 9.62 0.79
CA GLY A 49 12.17 8.59 1.53
C GLY A 49 12.23 7.25 0.79
N ARG A 50 13.10 6.34 1.26
CA ARG A 50 13.35 5.03 0.62
C ARG A 50 12.08 4.19 0.45
N GLU A 51 11.26 4.08 1.50
CA GLU A 51 10.03 3.29 1.46
C GLU A 51 8.99 3.87 0.48
N VAL A 52 8.85 5.20 0.44
CA VAL A 52 7.92 5.86 -0.48
C VAL A 52 8.34 5.64 -1.93
N LYS A 53 9.64 5.78 -2.23
CA LYS A 53 10.19 5.45 -3.56
C LYS A 53 9.93 4.00 -3.94
N ARG A 54 10.15 3.05 -3.03
CA ARG A 54 9.88 1.62 -3.26
C ARG A 54 8.41 1.40 -3.66
N ARG A 55 7.47 1.99 -2.92
CA ARG A 55 6.04 1.88 -3.22
C ARG A 55 5.67 2.52 -4.56
N ILE A 56 6.22 3.69 -4.88
CA ILE A 56 6.01 4.32 -6.20
C ILE A 56 6.51 3.40 -7.32
N MET A 57 7.72 2.84 -7.19
CA MET A 57 8.29 1.96 -8.22
C MET A 57 7.44 0.71 -8.44
N ILE A 58 7.04 0.02 -7.35
CA ILE A 58 6.15 -1.15 -7.43
C ILE A 58 4.81 -0.76 -8.05
N GLY A 59 4.21 0.33 -7.58
CA GLY A 59 2.93 0.84 -8.07
C GLY A 59 2.93 1.16 -9.56
N THR A 60 3.97 1.86 -10.03
CA THR A 60 4.13 2.17 -11.45
C THR A 60 4.34 0.89 -12.28
N TYR A 61 5.09 -0.08 -11.75
CA TYR A 61 5.30 -1.37 -12.42
C TYR A 61 4.00 -2.15 -12.58
N VAL A 62 3.21 -2.31 -11.52
CA VAL A 62 1.95 -3.08 -11.60
C VAL A 62 0.87 -2.40 -12.44
N LEU A 63 1.00 -1.10 -12.70
CA LEU A 63 0.11 -0.36 -13.61
C LEU A 63 0.62 -0.29 -15.05
N SER A 64 1.84 -0.76 -15.32
CA SER A 64 2.43 -0.68 -16.66
C SER A 64 1.75 -1.62 -17.65
N ALA A 65 1.82 -1.25 -18.94
CA ALA A 65 1.26 -2.05 -20.03
C ALA A 65 1.88 -3.46 -20.03
N GLY A 66 1.03 -4.49 -20.08
CA GLY A 66 1.43 -5.90 -20.00
C GLY A 66 1.38 -6.51 -18.59
N TYR A 67 1.46 -5.69 -17.53
CA TYR A 67 1.42 -6.16 -16.14
C TYR A 67 0.12 -5.78 -15.41
N TYR A 68 -0.61 -4.79 -15.90
CA TYR A 68 -1.88 -4.33 -15.34
C TYR A 68 -2.88 -5.48 -15.07
N ASP A 69 -3.16 -6.29 -16.09
CA ASP A 69 -4.14 -7.38 -15.98
C ASP A 69 -3.66 -8.52 -15.07
N ALA A 70 -2.35 -8.76 -15.05
CA ALA A 70 -1.73 -9.83 -14.29
C ALA A 70 -1.64 -9.51 -12.79
N TYR A 71 -1.44 -8.24 -12.42
CA TYR A 71 -1.26 -7.82 -11.04
C TYR A 71 -2.43 -6.99 -10.53
N TYR A 72 -2.63 -5.77 -11.04
CA TYR A 72 -3.59 -4.84 -10.48
C TYR A 72 -5.04 -5.33 -10.63
N LEU A 73 -5.42 -5.80 -11.82
CA LEU A 73 -6.76 -6.34 -12.04
C LEU A 73 -7.03 -7.60 -11.22
N GLN A 74 -6.03 -8.49 -11.07
CA GLN A 74 -6.18 -9.66 -10.20
C GLN A 74 -6.33 -9.27 -8.73
N ALA A 75 -5.54 -8.30 -8.25
CA ALA A 75 -5.66 -7.81 -6.88
C ALA A 75 -7.03 -7.18 -6.61
N GLN A 76 -7.60 -6.46 -7.57
CA GLN A 76 -8.98 -5.94 -7.47
C GLN A 76 -10.03 -7.06 -7.43
N LYS A 77 -9.86 -8.14 -8.19
CA LYS A 77 -10.75 -9.31 -8.08
C LYS A 77 -10.65 -9.96 -6.70
N VAL A 78 -9.43 -10.10 -6.15
CA VAL A 78 -9.22 -10.61 -4.79
C VAL A 78 -9.86 -9.69 -3.76
N ARG A 79 -9.78 -8.36 -3.93
CA ARG A 79 -10.49 -7.38 -3.08
C ARG A 79 -12.00 -7.65 -3.03
N THR A 80 -12.62 -7.90 -4.18
CA THR A 80 -14.04 -8.26 -4.26
C THR A 80 -14.35 -9.56 -3.51
N LEU A 81 -13.49 -10.58 -3.62
CA LEU A 81 -13.66 -11.83 -2.88
C LEU A 81 -13.59 -11.62 -1.37
N ILE A 82 -12.63 -10.82 -0.89
CA ILE A 82 -12.50 -10.48 0.53
C ILE A 82 -13.77 -9.79 1.04
N LYS A 83 -14.29 -8.80 0.28
CA LYS A 83 -15.54 -8.13 0.64
C LYS A 83 -16.70 -9.11 0.75
N ARG A 84 -16.81 -10.03 -0.23
CA ARG A 84 -17.86 -11.05 -0.26
C ARG A 84 -17.79 -12.00 0.94
N ASP A 85 -16.59 -12.35 1.40
CA ASP A 85 -16.43 -13.20 2.60
C ASP A 85 -17.04 -12.53 3.84
N PHE A 86 -16.80 -11.23 4.03
CA PHE A 86 -17.44 -10.47 5.11
C PHE A 86 -18.97 -10.37 4.93
N GLU A 87 -19.44 -10.04 3.72
CA GLU A 87 -20.87 -9.95 3.41
C GLU A 87 -21.60 -11.27 3.73
N ASN A 88 -21.01 -12.40 3.37
CA ASN A 88 -21.56 -13.73 3.65
C ASN A 88 -21.63 -14.03 5.16
N VAL A 89 -20.58 -13.69 5.90
CA VAL A 89 -20.52 -13.91 7.35
C VAL A 89 -21.56 -13.06 8.08
N PHE A 90 -21.68 -11.78 7.73
CA PHE A 90 -22.70 -10.90 8.30
C PHE A 90 -24.12 -11.34 7.90
N ALA A 91 -24.33 -11.78 6.65
CA ALA A 91 -25.61 -12.32 6.20
C ALA A 91 -26.00 -13.64 6.91
N ALA A 92 -25.02 -14.40 7.40
CA ALA A 92 -25.24 -15.61 8.18
C ALA A 92 -25.63 -15.32 9.66
N GLY A 93 -25.76 -14.06 10.05
CA GLY A 93 -26.20 -13.65 11.39
C GLY A 93 -25.07 -13.37 12.37
N VAL A 94 -23.82 -13.24 11.91
CA VAL A 94 -22.74 -12.72 12.74
C VAL A 94 -22.88 -11.20 12.80
N ASP A 95 -22.86 -10.60 14.00
CA ASP A 95 -22.96 -9.14 14.13
C ASP A 95 -21.59 -8.45 14.11
N VAL A 96 -20.56 -9.10 14.67
CA VAL A 96 -19.21 -8.55 14.84
C VAL A 96 -18.17 -9.66 14.66
N ILE A 97 -17.02 -9.31 14.09
CA ILE A 97 -15.84 -10.17 13.99
C ILE A 97 -14.75 -9.62 14.89
N LEU A 98 -14.20 -10.46 15.77
CA LEU A 98 -13.13 -10.12 16.69
C LEU A 98 -11.83 -10.81 16.30
N THR A 99 -10.75 -10.04 16.14
CA THR A 99 -9.39 -10.53 15.93
C THR A 99 -8.42 -9.68 16.75
N PRO A 100 -7.21 -10.19 17.07
CA PRO A 100 -6.13 -9.32 17.52
C PRO A 100 -5.89 -8.19 16.50
N ALA A 101 -5.57 -6.98 16.97
CA ALA A 101 -5.22 -5.87 16.09
C ALA A 101 -3.84 -6.07 15.45
N THR A 102 -2.90 -6.70 16.16
CA THR A 102 -1.53 -6.97 15.72
C THR A 102 -1.13 -8.41 16.02
N PRO A 103 -0.19 -9.01 15.27
CA PRO A 103 0.29 -10.36 15.52
C PRO A 103 1.19 -10.50 16.74
N SER A 104 1.79 -9.40 17.20
CA SER A 104 2.67 -9.36 18.37
C SER A 104 2.56 -8.02 19.10
N ALA A 105 3.23 -7.92 20.25
CA ALA A 105 3.51 -6.65 20.91
C ALA A 105 4.39 -5.74 20.03
N ALA A 106 4.45 -4.45 20.39
CA ALA A 106 5.30 -3.48 19.71
C ALA A 106 6.77 -3.91 19.75
N PHE A 107 7.43 -3.85 18.60
CA PHE A 107 8.88 -4.02 18.48
C PHE A 107 9.64 -2.76 18.92
N GLY A 108 10.95 -2.89 19.13
CA GLY A 108 11.78 -1.79 19.63
C GLY A 108 11.92 -0.64 18.63
N ILE A 109 12.21 0.57 19.13
CA ILE A 109 12.58 1.69 18.26
C ILE A 109 13.89 1.33 17.54
N ALA A 110 13.94 1.60 16.23
CA ALA A 110 15.10 1.31 15.37
C ALA A 110 15.48 -0.18 15.34
N ASP A 111 14.50 -1.08 15.49
CA ASP A 111 14.68 -2.50 15.28
C ASP A 111 15.25 -2.80 13.88
N GLU A 112 16.49 -3.29 13.84
CA GLU A 112 17.25 -3.52 12.60
C GLU A 112 16.64 -4.66 11.76
N ASP A 113 16.06 -5.67 12.40
CA ASP A 113 15.41 -6.79 11.72
C ASP A 113 14.14 -6.33 11.00
N MET A 114 13.38 -5.43 11.62
CA MET A 114 12.19 -4.84 11.02
C MET A 114 12.54 -3.80 9.93
N ALA A 115 13.63 -3.07 10.10
CA ALA A 115 14.08 -2.06 9.14
C ALA A 115 14.73 -2.69 7.88
N SER A 116 15.37 -3.85 8.02
CA SER A 116 16.06 -4.53 6.93
C SER A 116 15.14 -5.32 6.02
N ASP A 117 14.03 -5.86 6.55
CA ASP A 117 13.06 -6.67 5.79
C ASP A 117 11.67 -5.99 5.71
N PRO A 118 11.35 -5.36 4.57
CA PRO A 118 10.05 -4.72 4.36
C PRO A 118 8.89 -5.71 4.44
N VAL A 119 9.11 -6.97 4.06
CA VAL A 119 8.06 -8.00 4.07
C VAL A 119 7.69 -8.35 5.51
N LYS A 120 8.68 -8.46 6.41
CA LYS A 120 8.41 -8.61 7.86
C LYS A 120 7.60 -7.46 8.39
N MET A 121 7.95 -6.22 8.01
CA MET A 121 7.18 -5.04 8.42
C MET A 121 5.72 -5.16 7.97
N TYR A 122 5.48 -5.57 6.72
CA TYR A 122 4.14 -5.70 6.15
C TYR A 122 3.29 -6.80 6.81
N LEU A 123 3.91 -7.87 7.34
CA LEU A 123 3.20 -8.93 8.05
C LEU A 123 2.50 -8.44 9.32
N ASN A 124 2.92 -7.31 9.88
CA ASN A 124 2.24 -6.70 11.03
C ASN A 124 0.79 -6.28 10.70
N ASP A 125 0.48 -6.02 9.43
CA ASP A 125 -0.85 -5.59 9.00
C ASP A 125 -1.79 -6.76 8.68
N ILE A 126 -1.40 -8.01 8.96
CA ILE A 126 -2.14 -9.21 8.52
C ILE A 126 -3.60 -9.24 9.03
N PHE A 127 -3.88 -8.64 10.18
CA PHE A 127 -5.22 -8.57 10.76
C PHE A 127 -5.99 -7.29 10.44
N THR A 128 -5.35 -6.28 9.85
CA THR A 128 -5.95 -4.95 9.64
C THR A 128 -6.32 -4.71 8.17
N VAL A 129 -5.48 -5.13 7.21
CA VAL A 129 -5.70 -4.83 5.78
C VAL A 129 -6.99 -5.37 5.21
N THR A 130 -7.51 -6.49 5.75
CA THR A 130 -8.76 -7.10 5.29
C THR A 130 -9.94 -6.17 5.47
N VAL A 131 -9.96 -5.39 6.56
CA VAL A 131 -10.99 -4.39 6.86
C VAL A 131 -10.96 -3.26 5.84
N ASN A 132 -9.77 -2.72 5.51
CA ASN A 132 -9.63 -1.68 4.48
C ASN A 132 -10.04 -2.17 3.09
N MET A 133 -9.66 -3.40 2.75
CA MET A 133 -9.97 -4.01 1.45
C MET A 133 -11.48 -4.22 1.27
N ALA A 134 -12.18 -4.61 2.34
CA ALA A 134 -13.64 -4.76 2.36
C ALA A 134 -14.40 -3.43 2.51
N GLY A 135 -13.73 -2.36 2.95
CA GLY A 135 -14.35 -1.04 3.19
C GLY A 135 -15.24 -1.02 4.43
N LEU A 136 -14.85 -1.76 5.46
CA LEU A 136 -15.62 -1.93 6.69
C LEU A 136 -15.09 -1.03 7.82
N PRO A 137 -15.91 -0.72 8.83
CA PRO A 137 -15.43 -0.10 10.07
C PRO A 137 -14.59 -1.10 10.89
N GLY A 138 -13.63 -0.59 11.66
CA GLY A 138 -12.83 -1.35 12.62
C GLY A 138 -12.45 -0.49 13.83
N ILE A 139 -12.32 -1.12 15.01
CA ILE A 139 -11.95 -0.49 16.28
C ILE A 139 -10.89 -1.33 16.99
N SER A 140 -9.94 -0.68 17.67
CA SER A 140 -8.88 -1.29 18.49
C SER A 140 -8.70 -0.52 19.79
#